data_AF-A0A0H1RBK7-F1
#
_entry.id   AF-A0A0H1RBK7-F1
#
_cell.length_a   1.000
_cell.length_b   1.000
_cell.length_c   1.000
_cell.angle_alpha   90.00
_cell.angle_beta   90.00
_cell.angle_gamma   90.00
#
_symmetry.space_group_name_H-M   'P 1'
#
loop_
_entity.id
_entity.type
_entity.pdbx_description
1 polymer ?
#
loop_
_entity_poly.entity_id
_entity_poly.type
_entity_poly.pdbx_seq_one_letter_code
_entity_poly.pdbx_strand_id
1 'polypeptide(L)'
;MSAPLDLIPTTLERIRQDLAGLKMPRALEALDAIVRRLEQGEISALEAIDTLLSEELTLRENSRIKMALRMARLSTIKTLSGFDFAFQPSLDRDRILTLAQLGFIGRCEVVHFMGPPGTGKSHLLDTDLID
;
A
#
# COMPACT_ATOMS: atom_id res chain seq x y z
N MET A 1 -8.08 2.00 -57.17
CA MET A 1 -7.08 2.56 -56.23
C MET A 1 -7.81 2.88 -54.93
N SER A 2 -7.92 1.89 -54.04
CA SER A 2 -8.44 2.09 -52.69
C SER A 2 -7.27 2.51 -51.80
N ALA A 3 -7.39 3.65 -51.12
CA ALA A 3 -6.41 4.07 -50.12
C ALA A 3 -6.32 3.02 -48.99
N PRO A 4 -5.15 2.84 -48.35
CA PRO A 4 -4.97 1.85 -47.29
C PRO A 4 -5.69 2.34 -46.02
N LEU A 5 -6.62 1.53 -45.51
CA LEU A 5 -7.38 1.77 -44.27
C LEU A 5 -6.58 1.44 -42.99
N ASP A 6 -5.26 1.20 -43.11
CA ASP A 6 -4.45 0.56 -42.07
C ASP A 6 -3.74 1.52 -41.09
N LEU A 7 -4.19 2.77 -40.91
CA LEU A 7 -3.45 3.75 -40.07
C LEU A 7 -4.25 4.41 -38.93
N ILE A 8 -5.36 3.82 -38.47
CA ILE A 8 -6.01 4.24 -37.22
C ILE A 8 -5.75 3.16 -36.17
N PRO A 9 -4.98 3.44 -35.10
CA PRO A 9 -4.83 2.48 -34.00
C PRO A 9 -6.21 2.14 -33.44
N THR A 10 -6.43 0.84 -33.21
CA THR A 10 -7.63 0.36 -32.54
C THR A 10 -7.78 1.07 -31.19
N THR A 11 -9.01 1.20 -30.69
CA THR A 11 -9.25 1.81 -29.38
C THR A 11 -8.40 1.16 -28.28
N LEU A 12 -8.18 -0.15 -28.37
CA LEU A 12 -7.32 -0.90 -27.45
C LEU A 12 -5.85 -0.47 -27.53
N GLU A 13 -5.31 -0.26 -28.73
CA GLU A 13 -3.93 0.22 -28.90
C GLU A 13 -3.75 1.64 -28.36
N ARG A 14 -4.74 2.52 -28.55
CA ARG A 14 -4.72 3.86 -27.94
C ARG A 14 -4.72 3.77 -26.41
N ILE A 15 -5.59 2.94 -25.82
CA ILE A 15 -5.62 2.71 -24.38
C ILE A 15 -4.24 2.20 -23.89
N ARG A 16 -3.64 1.25 -24.61
CA ARG A 16 -2.30 0.73 -24.28
C ARG A 16 -1.24 1.83 -24.28
N GLN A 17 -1.26 2.71 -25.29
CA GLN A 17 -0.34 3.85 -25.39
C GLN A 17 -0.57 4.86 -24.26
N ASP A 18 -1.83 5.19 -23.96
CA ASP A 18 -2.19 6.13 -22.89
C ASP A 18 -1.75 5.60 -21.52
N LEU A 19 -1.99 4.32 -21.22
CA LEU A 19 -1.53 3.69 -19.97
C LEU A 19 0.00 3.71 -19.84
N ALA A 20 0.73 3.48 -20.94
CA ALA A 20 2.18 3.59 -20.95
C ALA A 20 2.63 5.04 -20.71
N GLY A 21 2.00 6.02 -21.37
CA GLY A 21 2.29 7.45 -21.21
C GLY A 21 1.98 7.98 -19.80
N LEU A 22 0.91 7.50 -19.18
CA LEU A 22 0.50 7.81 -17.81
C LEU A 22 1.31 7.06 -16.74
N LYS A 23 2.27 6.22 -17.16
CA LYS A 23 3.08 5.36 -16.29
C LYS A 23 2.20 4.51 -15.38
N MET A 24 1.26 3.79 -15.98
CA MET A 24 0.38 2.85 -15.30
C MET A 24 0.74 1.41 -15.68
N PRO A 25 1.92 0.90 -15.26
CA PRO A 25 2.41 -0.41 -15.68
C PRO A 25 1.49 -1.54 -15.23
N ARG A 26 0.84 -1.43 -14.06
CA ARG A 26 -0.02 -2.49 -13.56
C ARG A 26 -1.33 -2.57 -14.34
N ALA A 27 -1.92 -1.42 -14.63
CA ALA A 27 -3.08 -1.34 -15.51
C ALA A 27 -2.75 -1.91 -16.90
N LEU A 28 -1.56 -1.63 -17.43
CA LEU A 28 -1.10 -2.13 -18.73
C LEU A 28 -1.00 -3.67 -18.76
N GLU A 29 -0.48 -4.28 -17.69
CA GLU A 29 -0.42 -5.73 -17.52
C GLU A 29 -1.82 -6.36 -17.41
N ALA A 30 -2.74 -5.70 -16.70
CA ALA A 30 -4.09 -6.22 -16.44
C ALA A 30 -5.06 -6.02 -17.62
N LEU A 31 -4.76 -5.12 -18.56
CA LEU A 31 -5.66 -4.67 -19.62
C LEU A 31 -6.27 -5.83 -20.42
N ASP A 32 -5.45 -6.74 -20.93
CA ASP A 32 -5.93 -7.83 -21.80
C ASP A 32 -6.87 -8.79 -21.06
N ALA A 33 -6.62 -9.04 -19.78
CA ALA A 33 -7.48 -9.89 -18.95
C ALA A 33 -8.83 -9.21 -18.66
N ILE A 34 -8.80 -7.91 -18.35
CA ILE A 34 -10.02 -7.13 -18.08
C ILE A 34 -10.90 -7.02 -19.33
N VAL A 35 -10.30 -6.77 -20.50
CA VAL A 35 -11.03 -6.70 -21.78
C VAL A 35 -11.72 -8.03 -22.09
N ARG A 36 -11.02 -9.17 -21.91
CA ARG A 36 -11.62 -10.49 -22.12
C ARG A 36 -12.85 -10.71 -21.24
N ARG A 37 -12.78 -10.35 -19.95
CA ARG A 37 -13.90 -10.48 -19.00
C ARG A 37 -15.08 -9.59 -19.40
N LEU A 38 -14.80 -8.38 -19.88
CA LEU A 38 -15.81 -7.46 -20.41
C LEU A 38 -16.49 -8.04 -21.67
N GLU A 39 -15.72 -8.58 -22.62
CA GLU A 39 -16.24 -9.21 -23.84
C GLU A 39 -17.07 -10.47 -23.56
N GLN A 40 -16.72 -11.21 -22.50
CA GLN A 40 -17.46 -12.36 -22.00
C GLN A 40 -18.73 -11.97 -21.21
N GLY A 41 -18.92 -10.69 -20.91
CA GLY A 41 -20.04 -10.18 -20.13
C GLY A 41 -19.96 -10.50 -18.63
N GLU A 42 -18.79 -10.88 -18.12
CA GLU A 42 -18.56 -11.16 -16.70
C GLU A 42 -18.52 -9.90 -15.84
N ILE A 43 -18.13 -8.78 -16.45
CA ILE A 43 -18.05 -7.46 -15.84
C ILE A 43 -18.62 -6.42 -16.79
N SER A 44 -19.19 -5.36 -16.23
CA SER A 44 -19.62 -4.17 -16.97
C SER A 44 -18.43 -3.28 -17.35
N ALA A 45 -18.66 -2.34 -18.27
CA ALA A 45 -17.62 -1.38 -18.67
C ALA A 45 -17.13 -0.51 -17.50
N LEU A 46 -18.00 -0.18 -16.55
CA LEU A 46 -17.63 0.62 -15.39
C LEU A 46 -16.76 -0.18 -14.41
N GLU A 47 -17.09 -1.46 -14.18
CA GLU A 47 -16.28 -2.37 -13.37
C GLU A 47 -14.92 -2.64 -13.99
N ALA A 48 -14.84 -2.69 -15.33
CA ALA A 48 -13.57 -2.82 -16.04
C ALA A 48 -12.65 -1.61 -15.77
N ILE A 49 -13.19 -0.38 -15.86
CA ILE A 49 -12.45 0.85 -15.56
C ILE A 49 -12.02 0.86 -14.09
N ASP A 50 -12.94 0.58 -13.18
CA ASP A 50 -12.66 0.55 -11.74
C ASP A 50 -11.55 -0.45 -11.37
N THR A 51 -11.62 -1.67 -11.90
CA THR A 51 -10.61 -2.71 -11.68
C THR A 51 -9.24 -2.25 -12.22
N LEU A 52 -9.22 -1.68 -13.43
CA LEU A 52 -7.99 -1.22 -14.08
C LEU A 52 -7.28 -0.12 -13.26
N LEU A 53 -8.04 0.85 -12.74
CA LEU A 53 -7.51 1.93 -11.91
C LEU A 53 -7.08 1.44 -10.52
N SER A 54 -7.86 0.54 -9.92
CA SER A 54 -7.60 -0.01 -8.58
C SER A 54 -6.32 -0.84 -8.51
N GLU A 55 -6.04 -1.63 -9.54
CA GLU A 55 -4.78 -2.39 -9.68
C GLU A 55 -3.56 -1.45 -9.65
N GLU A 56 -3.61 -0.35 -10.40
CA GLU A 56 -2.51 0.63 -10.44
C GLU A 56 -2.39 1.41 -9.12
N LEU A 57 -3.51 1.84 -8.53
CA LEU A 57 -3.50 2.53 -7.25
C LEU A 57 -2.85 1.68 -6.16
N THR A 58 -3.23 0.41 -6.08
CA THR A 58 -2.68 -0.57 -5.14
C THR A 58 -1.16 -0.73 -5.30
N LEU A 59 -0.66 -0.81 -6.54
CA LEU A 59 0.79 -0.88 -6.80
C LEU A 59 1.52 0.37 -6.27
N ARG A 60 0.97 1.56 -6.51
CA ARG A 60 1.57 2.83 -6.10
C ARG A 60 1.59 2.98 -4.58
N GLU A 61 0.50 2.61 -3.90
CA GLU A 61 0.41 2.65 -2.44
C GLU A 61 1.43 1.70 -1.79
N ASN A 62 1.50 0.46 -2.26
CA ASN A 62 2.48 -0.52 -1.79
C ASN A 62 3.92 -0.05 -2.01
N SER A 63 4.21 0.56 -3.16
CA SER A 63 5.53 1.11 -3.46
C SER A 63 5.88 2.28 -2.54
N ARG A 64 4.91 3.16 -2.26
CA ARG A 64 5.07 4.29 -1.34
C ARG A 64 5.36 3.81 0.09
N ILE A 65 4.62 2.82 0.58
CA ILE A 65 4.82 2.22 1.91
C ILE A 65 6.21 1.59 1.99
N LYS A 66 6.58 0.73 1.03
CA LYS A 66 7.90 0.09 0.98
C LYS A 66 9.04 1.12 0.97
N MET A 67 8.88 2.21 0.21
CA MET A 67 9.90 3.25 0.15
C MET A 67 9.99 4.04 1.46
N ALA A 68 8.86 4.35 2.10
CA ALA A 68 8.83 4.99 3.40
C ALA A 68 9.53 4.13 4.47
N LEU A 69 9.23 2.83 4.52
CA LEU A 69 9.90 1.87 5.42
C LEU A 69 11.41 1.81 5.16
N ARG A 70 11.84 1.74 3.90
CA ARG A 70 13.26 1.75 3.54
C ARG A 70 13.95 3.05 3.96
N MET A 71 13.26 4.18 3.86
CA MET A 71 13.82 5.50 4.20
C MET A 71 13.83 5.80 5.68
N ALA A 72 12.92 5.20 6.45
CA ALA A 72 12.90 5.31 7.89
C ALA A 72 14.16 4.73 8.57
N ARG A 73 15.03 4.00 7.83
CA ARG A 73 16.26 3.38 8.34
C ARG A 73 16.04 2.65 9.66
N LEU A 74 14.86 2.02 9.82
CA LEU A 74 14.52 1.22 10.99
C LEU A 74 15.50 0.05 11.03
N SER A 75 16.52 0.18 11.88
CA SER A 75 17.54 -0.84 12.06
C SER A 75 16.90 -1.99 12.82
N THR A 76 16.54 -3.03 12.06
CA THR A 76 15.75 -4.19 12.49
C THR A 76 14.28 -3.82 12.69
N ILE A 77 13.39 -4.46 11.92
CA ILE A 77 11.95 -4.45 12.23
C ILE A 77 11.83 -5.15 13.59
N LYS A 78 11.71 -4.36 14.65
CA LYS A 78 11.35 -4.87 15.96
C LYS A 78 9.84 -5.00 15.92
N THR A 79 9.34 -6.21 16.06
CA THR A 79 7.91 -6.46 16.15
C THR A 79 7.46 -6.28 17.59
N LEU A 80 6.20 -5.91 17.84
CA LEU A 80 5.73 -5.77 19.22
C LEU A 80 5.69 -7.13 19.93
N SER A 81 5.52 -8.20 19.15
CA SER A 81 5.68 -9.58 19.58
C SER A 81 7.07 -9.91 20.15
N GLY A 82 8.11 -9.16 19.76
CA GLY A 82 9.48 -9.31 20.27
C GLY A 82 9.77 -8.55 21.57
N PHE A 83 8.85 -7.73 22.07
CA PHE A 83 9.06 -6.96 23.30
C PHE A 83 8.79 -7.83 24.55
N ASP A 84 9.81 -7.97 25.40
CA ASP A 84 9.66 -8.64 26.69
C ASP A 84 9.00 -7.70 27.71
N PHE A 85 7.69 -7.85 27.92
CA PHE A 85 6.94 -7.10 28.93
C PHE A 85 7.37 -7.44 30.37
N ALA A 86 8.01 -8.60 30.61
CA ALA A 86 8.55 -8.92 31.94
C ALA A 86 9.75 -8.05 32.30
N PHE A 87 10.46 -7.48 31.32
CA PHE A 87 11.54 -6.52 31.53
C PHE A 87 11.03 -5.18 32.09
N GLN A 88 9.78 -4.80 31.81
CA GLN A 88 9.13 -3.63 32.41
C GLN A 88 7.73 -3.98 32.92
N PRO A 89 7.63 -4.58 34.13
CA PRO A 89 6.37 -5.08 34.66
C PRO A 89 5.39 -3.97 35.05
N SER A 90 5.84 -2.70 35.14
CA SER A 90 4.94 -1.56 35.36
C SER A 90 4.25 -1.07 34.06
N LEU A 91 4.65 -1.62 32.90
CA LEU A 91 4.04 -1.27 31.62
C LEU A 91 2.77 -2.09 31.40
N ASP A 92 1.66 -1.40 31.21
CA ASP A 92 0.38 -2.03 30.88
C ASP A 92 0.38 -2.53 29.43
N ARG A 93 0.43 -3.86 29.28
CA ARG A 93 0.47 -4.53 27.98
C ARG A 93 -0.74 -4.21 27.11
N ASP A 94 -1.93 -4.17 27.69
CA ASP A 94 -3.18 -3.98 26.94
C ASP A 94 -3.27 -2.55 26.40
N ARG A 95 -2.77 -1.57 27.17
CA ARG A 95 -2.63 -0.18 26.69
C ARG A 95 -1.63 -0.06 25.55
N ILE A 96 -0.50 -0.77 25.61
CA ILE A 96 0.48 -0.78 24.52
C ILE A 96 -0.09 -1.41 23.25
N LEU A 97 -0.80 -2.53 23.36
CA LEU A 97 -1.47 -3.16 22.22
C LEU A 97 -2.56 -2.26 21.61
N THR A 98 -3.28 -1.50 22.44
CA THR A 98 -4.25 -0.51 21.96
C THR A 98 -3.57 0.62 21.18
N LEU A 99 -2.38 1.06 21.62
CA LEU A 99 -1.58 2.03 20.87
C LEU A 99 -1.03 1.44 19.57
N ALA A 100 -0.71 0.15 19.55
CA ALA A 100 -0.27 -0.56 18.35
C ALA A 100 -1.31 -0.54 17.23
N GLN A 101 -2.60 -0.50 17.56
CA GLN A 101 -3.68 -0.34 16.57
C GLN A 101 -3.70 1.05 15.88
N LEU A 102 -2.79 1.96 16.25
CA LEU A 102 -2.59 3.29 15.65
C LEU A 102 -3.83 4.21 15.66
N GLY A 103 -4.87 3.91 16.45
CA GLY A 103 -6.10 4.70 16.50
C GLY A 103 -5.89 6.16 16.93
N PHE A 104 -4.79 6.46 17.62
CA PHE A 104 -4.42 7.83 18.00
C PHE A 104 -4.03 8.71 16.79
N ILE A 105 -3.56 8.11 15.67
CA ILE A 105 -3.25 8.85 14.44
C ILE A 105 -4.51 9.48 13.87
N GLY A 106 -5.60 8.70 13.77
CA GLY A 106 -6.89 9.19 13.28
C GLY A 106 -7.54 10.25 14.17
N ARG A 107 -7.16 10.28 15.46
CA ARG A 107 -7.62 11.29 16.43
C ARG A 107 -6.68 12.50 16.55
N CYS A 108 -5.57 12.52 15.80
CA CYS A 108 -4.52 13.54 15.89
C CYS A 108 -3.95 13.70 17.32
N GLU A 109 -3.85 12.60 18.06
CA GLU A 109 -3.32 12.58 19.43
C GLU A 109 -1.82 12.30 19.43
N VAL A 110 -1.09 12.89 20.38
CA VAL A 110 0.35 12.66 20.56
C VAL A 110 0.57 11.67 21.70
N VAL A 111 1.38 10.65 21.46
CA VAL A 111 1.75 9.62 22.45
C VAL A 111 3.16 9.91 22.97
N HIS A 112 3.29 10.08 24.28
CA HIS A 112 4.56 10.29 24.95
C HIS A 112 4.96 9.08 25.81
N PHE A 113 6.11 8.47 25.53
CA PHE A 113 6.71 7.44 26.38
C PHE A 113 7.65 8.09 27.40
N MET A 114 7.29 8.05 28.68
CA MET A 114 8.09 8.65 29.77
C MET A 114 8.67 7.58 30.72
N GLY A 115 9.88 7.82 31.22
CA GLY A 115 10.51 7.03 32.29
C GLY A 115 12.04 7.16 32.33
N PRO A 116 12.72 6.51 33.29
CA PRO A 116 14.18 6.49 33.41
C PRO A 116 14.90 5.93 32.16
N PRO A 117 16.17 6.29 31.87
CA PRO A 117 16.91 5.68 30.76
C PRO A 117 17.01 4.15 30.92
N GLY A 118 17.01 3.40 29.80
CA GLY A 118 17.16 1.94 29.81
C GLY A 118 15.87 1.12 29.95
N THR A 119 14.70 1.74 30.12
CA THR A 119 13.42 1.00 30.32
C THR A 119 12.75 0.52 29.03
N GLY A 120 13.49 0.34 27.93
CA GLY A 120 12.92 -0.16 26.67
C GLY A 120 12.08 0.84 25.85
N LYS A 121 12.04 2.13 26.21
CA LYS A 121 11.27 3.16 25.45
C LYS A 121 11.67 3.27 23.97
N SER A 122 12.97 3.27 23.68
CA SER A 122 13.45 3.28 22.29
C SER A 122 13.07 2.00 21.54
N HIS A 123 12.99 0.86 22.24
CA HIS A 123 12.51 -0.37 21.61
C HIS A 123 11.06 -0.21 21.17
N LEU A 124 10.16 0.27 22.04
CA LEU A 124 8.75 0.49 21.71
C LEU A 124 8.51 1.53 20.61
N LEU A 125 9.39 2.53 20.47
CA LEU A 125 9.31 3.55 19.42
C LEU A 125 9.86 3.07 18.07
N ASP A 126 10.88 2.23 18.10
CA ASP A 126 11.47 1.61 16.90
C ASP A 126 10.65 0.40 16.43
N THR A 127 9.74 -0.09 17.27
CA THR A 127 8.88 -1.22 16.96
C THR A 127 7.87 -0.84 15.89
N ASP A 128 7.76 -1.66 14.83
CA ASP A 128 6.66 -1.54 13.89
C ASP A 128 5.37 -1.90 14.63
N LEU A 129 4.53 -0.90 14.84
CA LEU A 129 3.27 -1.03 15.58
C LEU A 129 2.19 -1.72 14.71
N ILE A 130 2.47 -1.99 13.42
CA ILE A 130 1.53 -2.50 12.42
C ILE A 130 1.58 -4.03 12.26
N ASP A 131 1.94 -4.78 13.30
CA ASP A 131 1.79 -6.26 13.29
C ASP A 131 0.32 -6.68 13.15
#